data_AF-A0A2K8WLP0-F1
#
_entry.id   AF-A0A2K8WLP0-F1
#
_cell.length_a   1.000
_cell.length_b   1.000
_cell.length_c   1.000
_cell.angle_alpha   90.00
_cell.angle_beta   90.00
_cell.angle_gamma   90.00
#
_symmetry.space_group_name_H-M   'P 1'
#
loop_
_entity.id
_entity.type
_entity.pdbx_description
1 polymer ?
#
loop_
_entity_poly.entity_id
_entity_poly.type
_entity_poly.pdbx_seq_one_letter_code
_entity_poly.pdbx_strand_id
1 'polypeptide(L)'
;MFPFYFSFDMAIIAGSCLWSLALYLAFASLREKIINGLERWFNFAEQYLYTSQEEFERTRKGRESQNAFLASLMSIIPFFIFGILTNYLVGLGFGKNWEISMGILGAIACGVYALGRQDSQGSEE
;
A
#
# COMPACT_ATOMS: atom_id res chain seq x y z
N MET A 1 -22.20 -16.03 -25.28
CA MET A 1 -22.13 -16.69 -23.95
C MET A 1 -20.73 -16.43 -23.42
N PHE A 2 -20.57 -15.43 -22.55
CA PHE A 2 -19.26 -15.10 -21.97
C PHE A 2 -18.88 -16.15 -20.91
N PRO A 3 -17.68 -16.76 -20.93
CA PRO A 3 -17.35 -17.92 -20.11
C PRO A 3 -16.84 -17.58 -18.70
N PHE A 4 -16.95 -16.33 -18.25
CA PHE A 4 -16.43 -15.90 -16.95
C PHE A 4 -17.56 -15.33 -16.09
N TYR A 5 -18.17 -16.19 -15.26
CA TYR A 5 -18.98 -15.72 -14.14
C TYR A 5 -18.01 -15.28 -13.04
N PHE A 6 -17.53 -14.04 -13.12
CA PHE A 6 -16.86 -13.41 -11.99
C PHE A 6 -17.92 -13.13 -10.92
N SER A 7 -18.20 -14.13 -10.09
CA SER A 7 -18.93 -13.90 -8.84
C SER A 7 -18.03 -13.04 -7.97
N PHE A 8 -18.28 -11.72 -7.96
CA PHE A 8 -17.73 -10.79 -6.99
C PHE A 8 -18.21 -11.20 -5.60
N ASP A 9 -17.48 -12.15 -5.01
CA ASP A 9 -17.75 -12.68 -3.71
C ASP A 9 -17.13 -11.74 -2.67
N MET A 10 -17.86 -11.51 -1.57
CA MET A 10 -17.35 -10.70 -0.47
C MET A 10 -16.06 -11.29 0.11
N ALA A 11 -15.88 -12.60 -0.04
CA ALA A 11 -14.65 -13.32 0.29
C ALA A 11 -13.41 -12.80 -0.44
N ILE A 12 -13.52 -12.52 -1.74
CA ILE A 12 -12.38 -12.06 -2.57
C ILE A 12 -11.96 -10.66 -2.13
N ILE A 13 -12.92 -9.78 -1.85
CA ILE A 13 -12.65 -8.42 -1.38
C ILE A 13 -11.98 -8.48 0.00
N ALA A 14 -12.53 -9.26 0.93
CA ALA A 14 -11.97 -9.42 2.27
C ALA A 14 -10.55 -10.01 2.24
N GLY A 15 -10.32 -11.05 1.44
CA GLY A 15 -9.01 -11.67 1.27
C GLY A 15 -7.99 -10.74 0.61
N SER A 16 -8.41 -9.97 -0.39
CA SER A 16 -7.56 -8.96 -1.05
C SER A 16 -7.14 -7.85 -0.08
N CYS A 17 -8.06 -7.37 0.77
CA CYS A 17 -7.75 -6.40 1.83
C CYS A 17 -6.75 -6.96 2.84
N LEU A 18 -6.92 -8.22 3.26
CA LEU A 18 -6.01 -8.89 4.19
C LEU A 18 -4.60 -9.03 3.60
N TRP A 19 -4.49 -9.45 2.33
CA TRP A 19 -3.20 -9.54 1.65
C TRP A 19 -2.58 -8.17 1.40
N SER A 20 -3.36 -7.16 1.04
CA SER A 20 -2.88 -5.78 0.93
C SER A 20 -2.28 -5.31 2.26
N LEU A 21 -2.95 -5.56 3.38
CA LEU A 21 -2.45 -5.23 4.71
C LEU A 21 -1.17 -6.00 5.04
N ALA A 22 -1.15 -7.31 4.80
CA ALA A 22 0.00 -8.17 5.04
C ALA A 22 1.25 -7.67 4.29
N LEU A 23 1.11 -7.41 2.99
CA LEU A 23 2.19 -6.91 2.15
C LEU A 23 2.65 -5.50 2.58
N TYR A 24 1.71 -4.62 2.95
CA TYR A 24 2.02 -3.28 3.44
C TYR A 24 2.84 -3.31 4.74
N LEU A 25 2.58 -4.29 5.61
CA LEU A 25 3.31 -4.48 6.86
C LEU A 25 4.68 -5.13 6.63
N ALA A 26 4.74 -6.17 5.79
CA ALA A 26 5.97 -6.89 5.51
C ALA A 26 7.02 -6.04 4.78
N PHE A 27 6.60 -5.27 3.78
CA PHE A 27 7.51 -4.54 2.89
C PHE A 27 7.68 -3.08 3.29
N ALA A 28 8.06 -2.82 4.53
CA ALA A 28 8.25 -1.46 5.06
C ALA A 28 9.23 -0.61 4.23
N SER A 29 10.39 -1.16 3.84
CA SER A 29 11.37 -0.43 3.02
C SER A 29 10.85 -0.14 1.61
N LEU A 30 10.01 -1.00 1.05
CA LEU A 30 9.39 -0.76 -0.26
C LEU A 30 8.35 0.36 -0.15
N ARG A 31 7.53 0.32 0.91
CA ARG A 31 6.54 1.37 1.21
C ARG A 31 7.21 2.73 1.31
N GLU A 32 8.31 2.85 2.06
CA GLU A 32 9.05 4.11 2.20
C GLU A 32 9.61 4.61 0.85
N LYS A 33 10.15 3.71 0.01
CA LYS A 33 10.59 4.08 -1.34
C LYS A 33 9.43 4.59 -2.21
N ILE A 34 8.26 3.97 -2.12
CA ILE A 34 7.06 4.40 -2.84
C ILE A 34 6.61 5.78 -2.36
N ILE A 35 6.54 5.99 -1.04
CA ILE A 35 6.16 7.29 -0.44
C ILE A 35 7.12 8.38 -0.91
N ASN A 36 8.43 8.16 -0.79
CA ASN A 36 9.43 9.13 -1.22
C ASN A 36 9.39 9.40 -2.73
N GLY A 37 9.10 8.37 -3.55
CA GLY A 37 8.92 8.51 -4.98
C GLY A 37 7.69 9.34 -5.34
N LEU A 38 6.56 9.08 -4.66
CA LEU A 38 5.32 9.83 -4.82
C LEU A 38 5.47 11.28 -4.35
N GLU A 39 6.14 11.51 -3.22
CA GLU A 39 6.42 12.86 -2.70
C GLU A 39 7.25 13.66 -3.71
N ARG A 40 8.33 13.07 -4.25
CA ARG A 40 9.14 13.70 -5.31
C ARG A 40 8.31 14.00 -6.56
N TRP A 41 7.44 13.09 -6.94
CA TRP A 41 6.57 13.27 -8.10
C TRP A 41 5.53 14.37 -7.88
N PHE A 42 4.92 14.46 -6.69
CA PHE A 42 4.01 15.55 -6.32
C PHE A 42 4.73 16.90 -6.32
N ASN A 43 5.92 16.98 -5.73
CA ASN A 43 6.73 18.20 -5.74
C ASN A 43 7.09 18.63 -7.18
N PHE A 44 7.40 17.67 -8.07
CA PHE A 44 7.62 17.95 -9.49
C PHE A 44 6.35 18.39 -10.22
N ALA A 45 5.21 17.73 -9.96
CA ALA A 45 3.93 18.08 -10.56
C ALA A 45 3.46 19.48 -10.14
N GLU A 46 3.67 19.86 -8.88
CA GLU A 46 3.41 21.24 -8.41
C GLU A 46 4.32 22.26 -9.11
N GLN A 47 5.60 21.94 -9.30
CA GLN A 47 6.52 22.81 -10.02
C GLN A 47 6.16 22.94 -11.51
N TYR A 48 5.57 21.91 -12.10
CA TYR A 48 5.09 21.95 -13.49
C TYR A 48 3.77 22.70 -13.65
N LEU A 49 2.92 22.69 -12.61
CA LEU A 49 1.61 23.35 -12.63
C LEU A 49 1.70 24.87 -12.43
N TYR A 50 2.83 25.39 -11.93
CA TYR A 50 3.01 26.82 -11.61
C TYR A 50 4.26 27.44 -12.25
N THR A 51 4.04 28.51 -13.02
CA THR A 51 5.08 29.33 -13.67
C THR A 51 5.66 30.43 -12.75
N SER A 52 5.15 30.65 -11.53
CA SER A 52 5.56 31.77 -10.64
C SER A 52 6.11 31.29 -9.28
N GLN A 53 7.34 31.70 -8.94
CA GLN A 53 8.05 31.36 -7.70
C GLN A 53 7.50 32.05 -6.44
N GLU A 54 6.80 33.19 -6.56
CA GLU A 54 6.37 34.00 -5.40
C GLU A 54 5.17 33.41 -4.64
N GLU A 55 4.31 32.62 -5.31
CA GLU A 55 3.16 31.97 -4.67
C GLU A 55 3.54 30.67 -3.93
N PHE A 56 4.63 30.03 -4.37
CA PHE A 56 5.14 28.78 -3.80
C PHE A 56 5.74 28.99 -2.40
N GLU A 57 6.51 30.05 -2.19
CA GLU A 57 7.13 30.33 -0.88
C GLU A 57 6.10 30.70 0.19
N ARG A 58 4.99 31.35 -0.19
CA ARG A 58 3.97 31.83 0.75
C ARG A 58 3.16 30.72 1.42
N THR A 59 3.07 29.54 0.80
CA THR A 59 2.27 28.40 1.30
C THR A 59 3.08 27.12 1.59
N ARG A 60 4.41 27.20 1.53
CA ARG A 60 5.35 26.07 1.52
C ARG A 60 5.15 25.06 2.65
N LYS A 61 5.17 25.52 3.91
CA LYS A 61 5.07 24.63 5.10
C LYS A 61 3.74 23.89 5.23
N GLY A 62 2.63 24.50 4.79
CA GLY A 62 1.30 23.90 4.87
C GLY A 62 1.01 22.91 3.75
N ARG A 63 1.79 22.95 2.66
CA ARG A 63 1.59 22.10 1.47
C ARG A 63 2.57 20.94 1.39
N GLU A 64 3.80 21.10 1.87
CA GLU A 64 4.73 19.97 2.04
C GLU A 64 4.11 18.86 2.92
N SER A 65 3.42 19.23 3.99
CA SER A 65 2.72 18.26 4.84
C SER A 65 1.53 17.59 4.14
N GLN A 66 0.82 18.31 3.28
CA GLN A 66 -0.27 17.75 2.47
C GLN A 66 0.25 16.80 1.40
N ASN A 67 1.37 17.13 0.74
CA ASN A 67 1.99 16.27 -0.26
C ASN A 67 2.57 15.00 0.38
N ALA A 68 3.22 15.11 1.53
CA ALA A 68 3.68 13.95 2.29
C ALA A 68 2.51 13.05 2.76
N PHE A 69 1.42 13.66 3.22
CA PHE A 69 0.21 12.94 3.60
C PHE A 69 -0.46 12.24 2.40
N LEU A 70 -0.60 12.95 1.27
CA LEU A 70 -1.19 12.39 0.06
C LEU A 70 -0.31 11.31 -0.55
N ALA A 71 1.02 11.47 -0.54
CA ALA A 71 1.96 10.44 -0.95
C ALA A 71 1.84 9.17 -0.10
N SER A 72 1.69 9.32 1.23
CA SER A 72 1.42 8.21 2.14
C SER A 72 0.11 7.50 1.78
N LEU A 73 -0.98 8.23 1.55
CA LEU A 73 -2.27 7.65 1.19
C LEU A 73 -2.24 6.93 -0.18
N MET A 74 -1.63 7.58 -1.18
CA MET A 74 -1.48 7.04 -2.53
C MET A 74 -0.56 5.81 -2.56
N SER A 75 0.36 5.69 -1.60
CA SER A 75 1.21 4.50 -1.47
C SER A 75 0.42 3.23 -1.19
N ILE A 76 -0.82 3.31 -0.67
CA ILE A 76 -1.67 2.15 -0.39
C ILE A 76 -2.14 1.47 -1.69
N ILE A 77 -2.35 2.24 -2.77
CA ILE A 77 -2.86 1.75 -4.06
C ILE A 77 -2.03 0.59 -4.64
N PRO A 78 -0.69 0.69 -4.79
CA PRO A 78 0.09 -0.42 -5.31
C PRO A 78 -0.03 -1.67 -4.42
N PHE A 79 -0.03 -1.53 -3.09
CA PHE A 79 -0.22 -2.67 -2.20
C PHE A 79 -1.61 -3.29 -2.34
N PHE A 80 -2.64 -2.49 -2.64
CA PHE A 80 -3.98 -2.99 -2.90
C PHE A 80 -4.03 -3.82 -4.19
N ILE A 81 -3.38 -3.35 -5.26
CA ILE A 81 -3.25 -4.10 -6.52
C ILE A 81 -2.52 -5.44 -6.28
N PHE A 82 -1.39 -5.42 -5.55
CA PHE A 82 -0.68 -6.64 -5.20
C PHE A 82 -1.48 -7.55 -4.25
N GLY A 83 -2.30 -6.98 -3.36
CA GLY A 83 -3.20 -7.71 -2.48
C GLY A 83 -4.24 -8.49 -3.26
N ILE A 84 -4.89 -7.86 -4.24
CA ILE A 84 -5.83 -8.51 -5.16
C ILE A 84 -5.12 -9.61 -5.95
N LEU A 85 -3.94 -9.34 -6.49
CA LEU A 85 -3.17 -10.31 -7.28
C LEU A 85 -2.78 -11.53 -6.43
N THR A 86 -2.31 -11.29 -5.20
CA THR A 86 -1.94 -12.37 -4.27
C THR A 86 -3.15 -13.20 -3.88
N ASN A 87 -4.28 -12.55 -3.58
CA ASN A 87 -5.52 -13.27 -3.25
C ASN A 87 -6.00 -14.12 -4.43
N TYR A 88 -5.93 -13.59 -5.65
CA TYR A 88 -6.27 -14.31 -6.87
C TYR A 88 -5.35 -15.53 -7.10
N LEU A 89 -4.04 -15.39 -6.87
CA LEU A 89 -3.08 -16.50 -6.96
C LEU A 89 -3.37 -17.60 -5.93
N VAL A 90 -3.76 -17.23 -4.71
CA VAL A 90 -4.16 -18.19 -3.67
C VAL A 90 -5.45 -18.92 -4.09
N GLY A 91 -6.42 -18.20 -4.65
CA GLY A 91 -7.65 -18.79 -5.18
C GLY A 91 -7.40 -19.79 -6.30
N LEU A 92 -6.47 -19.49 -7.21
CA LEU A 92 -6.05 -20.41 -8.28
C LEU A 92 -5.32 -21.65 -7.76
N GLY A 93 -4.48 -21.51 -6.72
CA GLY A 93 -3.66 -22.61 -6.20
C GLY A 93 -4.40 -23.54 -5.24
N PHE A 94 -5.07 -22.97 -4.23
CA PHE A 94 -5.65 -23.70 -3.10
C PHE A 94 -7.18 -23.77 -3.15
N GLY A 95 -7.82 -23.02 -4.05
CA GLY A 95 -9.26 -22.95 -4.19
C GLY A 95 -9.92 -21.89 -3.30
N LYS A 96 -11.17 -21.57 -3.63
CA LYS A 96 -11.91 -20.40 -3.13
C LYS A 96 -12.08 -20.34 -1.60
N ASN A 97 -12.10 -21.49 -0.92
CA ASN A 97 -12.30 -21.55 0.54
C ASN A 97 -11.05 -21.17 1.35
N TRP A 98 -9.87 -21.19 0.73
CA TRP A 98 -8.59 -20.96 1.42
C TRP A 98 -8.13 -19.50 1.37
N GLU A 99 -8.74 -18.70 0.49
CA GLU A 99 -8.38 -17.31 0.23
C GLU A 99 -8.36 -16.44 1.50
N ILE A 100 -9.41 -16.54 2.32
CA ILE A 100 -9.55 -15.73 3.54
C ILE A 100 -8.61 -16.24 4.63
N SER A 101 -8.57 -17.55 4.88
CA SER A 101 -7.73 -18.14 5.93
C SER A 101 -6.25 -17.85 5.70
N MET A 102 -5.77 -17.97 4.46
CA MET A 102 -4.40 -17.64 4.09
C MET A 102 -4.12 -16.14 4.22
N GLY A 103 -5.08 -15.28 3.88
CA GLY A 103 -4.98 -13.83 4.10
C GLY A 103 -4.85 -13.47 5.58
N ILE A 104 -5.64 -14.10 6.46
CA ILE A 104 -5.56 -13.89 7.92
C ILE A 104 -4.19 -14.34 8.44
N LEU A 105 -3.75 -15.55 8.09
CA LEU A 105 -2.45 -16.06 8.51
C LEU A 105 -1.30 -15.17 8.01
N GLY A 106 -1.37 -14.73 6.76
CA GLY A 106 -0.41 -13.79 6.19
C GLY A 106 -0.38 -12.47 6.95
N ALA A 107 -1.53 -11.88 7.26
CA ALA A 107 -1.63 -10.63 8.01
C ALA A 107 -1.06 -10.76 9.43
N ILE A 108 -1.38 -11.85 10.14
CA ILE A 108 -0.83 -12.13 11.48
C ILE A 108 0.70 -12.29 11.40
N ALA A 109 1.19 -13.13 10.49
CA ALA A 109 2.63 -13.37 10.33
C ALA A 109 3.40 -12.09 9.99
N CYS A 110 2.89 -11.29 9.05
CA CYS A 110 3.50 -10.02 8.66
C CYS A 110 3.41 -8.98 9.78
N GLY A 111 2.32 -8.99 10.57
CA GLY A 111 2.18 -8.15 11.76
C GLY A 111 3.21 -8.46 12.83
N VAL A 112 3.41 -9.74 13.15
CA VAL A 112 4.45 -10.19 14.09
C VAL A 112 5.85 -9.82 13.57
N TYR A 113 6.11 -10.05 12.28
CA TYR A 113 7.37 -9.64 11.65
C TYR A 113 7.60 -8.12 11.74
N ALA A 114 6.57 -7.32 11.47
CA ALA A 114 6.67 -5.86 11.53
C ALA A 114 6.98 -5.36 12.94
N LEU A 115 6.37 -5.96 13.97
CA LEU A 115 6.68 -5.68 15.37
C LEU A 115 8.12 -6.06 15.72
N GLY A 116 8.57 -7.25 15.35
CA GLY A 116 9.95 -7.68 15.59
C GLY A 116 10.99 -6.80 14.89
N ARG A 117 10.70 -6.35 13.66
CA ARG A 117 11.56 -5.40 12.94
C ARG A 117 11.63 -4.05 13.65
N GLN A 118 10.52 -3.55 14.19
CA GLN A 118 10.51 -2.28 14.94
C GLN A 118 11.33 -2.38 16.23
N ASP A 119 11.21 -3.48 16.96
CA ASP A 119 11.97 -3.74 18.19
C ASP A 119 13.48 -3.81 17.93
N SER A 120 13.88 -4.46 16.84
CA SER A 120 15.28 -4.51 16.39
C SER A 120 15.84 -3.13 16.00
N GLN A 121 15.00 -2.22 15.49
CA GLN A 121 15.45 -0.87 15.12
C GLN A 121 15.54 0.07 16.32
N GLY A 122 14.67 -0.11 17.33
CA GLY A 122 14.68 0.70 18.55
C GLY A 122 15.74 0.27 19.59
N SER A 123 16.37 -0.90 19.41
CA SER A 123 17.46 -1.39 20.27
C SER A 123 18.86 -1.01 19.78
N GLU A 124 18.97 -0.42 18.57
CA GLU A 124 20.21 0.11 18.01
C GLU A 124 20.41 1.62 18.30
N GLU A 125 19.44 2.29 18.95
CA GLU A 125 19.54 3.67 19.49
C GLU A 125 19.93 3.67 20.97
#